data_AF-A0A3A9VI99-F1
#
_entry.id   AF-A0A3A9VI99-F1
#
_cell.length_a   1.000
_cell.length_b   1.000
_cell.length_c   1.000
_cell.angle_alpha   90.00
_cell.angle_beta   90.00
_cell.angle_gamma   90.00
#
_symmetry.space_group_name_H-M   'P 1'
#
loop_
_entity.id
_entity.type
_entity.pdbx_description
1 polymer ?
#
loop_
_entity_poly.entity_id
_entity_poly.type
_entity_poly.pdbx_seq_one_letter_code
_entity_poly.pdbx_strand_id
1 'polypeptide(L)'
;MSNPNNENTVESDVAAEWTAAWREQCPDNCKAFLIPAVDLIEVLNEMGILKDKAAAKAQKRASKNKLDVRAYMAIGSEDGGPVEERLLIVGTQEVDGVYRDVINGEIDGKSVGLGDSSNSGIYDFTLPCPNTCDNDSKLN
;
A
#
# COMPACT_ATOMS: atom_id res chain seq x y z
N MET A 1 6.31 3.87 19.24
CA MET A 1 7.57 3.52 18.56
C MET A 1 7.39 3.94 17.11
N SER A 2 8.01 5.05 16.71
CA SER A 2 7.93 5.62 15.37
C SER A 2 8.43 4.65 14.31
N ASN A 3 7.81 4.65 13.14
CA ASN A 3 8.31 3.96 11.96
C ASN A 3 9.66 4.63 11.62
N PRO A 4 10.79 3.92 11.72
CA PRO A 4 12.10 4.54 11.52
C PRO A 4 12.41 4.82 10.04
N ASN A 5 11.53 4.40 9.12
CA ASN A 5 11.72 4.57 7.69
C ASN A 5 10.61 5.46 7.10
N ASN A 6 10.97 6.68 6.72
CA ASN A 6 10.17 7.65 5.97
C ASN A 6 10.63 7.81 4.51
N GLU A 7 11.53 6.93 4.03
CA GLU A 7 12.19 7.09 2.73
C GLU A 7 11.20 6.99 1.55
N ASN A 8 10.07 6.30 1.73
CA ASN A 8 9.09 6.05 0.66
C ASN A 8 7.67 6.54 0.99
N THR A 9 7.52 7.55 1.85
CA THR A 9 6.20 8.13 2.14
C THR A 9 5.92 9.34 1.26
N VAL A 10 4.73 9.39 0.67
CA VAL A 10 4.29 10.51 -0.17
C VAL A 10 3.21 11.31 0.56
N GLU A 11 3.30 12.64 0.47
CA GLU A 11 2.30 13.55 1.03
C GLU A 11 0.94 13.38 0.34
N SER A 12 -0.15 13.57 1.09
CA SER A 12 -1.50 13.25 0.60
C SER A 12 -1.91 14.06 -0.63
N ASP A 13 -1.51 15.33 -0.73
CA ASP A 13 -1.81 16.19 -1.88
C ASP A 13 -1.06 15.72 -3.13
N VAL A 14 0.20 15.31 -2.97
CA VAL A 14 1.04 14.78 -4.06
C VAL A 14 0.48 13.44 -4.56
N ALA A 15 0.10 12.55 -3.64
CA ALA A 15 -0.56 11.30 -3.98
C ALA A 15 -1.91 11.52 -4.72
N ALA A 16 -2.69 12.51 -4.30
CA ALA A 16 -3.94 12.86 -4.96
C ALA A 16 -3.70 13.36 -6.41
N GLU A 17 -2.68 14.20 -6.62
CA GLU A 17 -2.26 14.65 -7.94
C GLU A 17 -1.84 13.49 -8.84
N TRP A 18 -0.96 12.61 -8.35
CA TRP A 18 -0.44 11.51 -9.18
C TRP A 18 -1.51 10.49 -9.55
N THR A 19 -2.42 10.17 -8.63
CA THR A 19 -3.55 9.28 -8.95
C THR A 19 -4.56 9.96 -9.87
N ALA A 20 -4.68 11.30 -9.85
CA ALA A 20 -5.49 12.04 -10.82
C ALA A 20 -4.90 11.96 -12.22
N ALA A 21 -3.58 12.14 -12.36
CA ALA A 21 -2.88 11.99 -13.63
C ALA A 21 -3.08 10.60 -14.25
N TRP A 22 -3.01 9.52 -13.45
CA TRP A 22 -3.35 8.17 -13.94
C TRP A 22 -4.78 8.07 -14.46
N ARG A 23 -5.77 8.57 -13.70
CA ARG A 23 -7.19 8.51 -14.11
C ARG A 23 -7.48 9.29 -15.39
N GLU A 24 -6.73 10.36 -15.65
CA GLU A 24 -6.86 11.16 -16.87
C GLU A 24 -6.23 10.45 -18.08
N GLN A 25 -5.03 9.88 -17.92
CA GLN A 25 -4.29 9.23 -19.01
C GLN A 25 -4.78 7.82 -19.32
N CYS A 26 -5.30 7.10 -18.32
CA CYS A 26 -5.73 5.71 -18.42
C CYS A 26 -7.20 5.55 -17.94
N PRO A 27 -8.17 6.21 -18.60
CA PRO A 27 -9.55 6.31 -18.09
C PRO A 27 -10.30 4.97 -18.05
N ASP A 28 -9.94 4.04 -18.94
CA ASP A 28 -10.57 2.72 -19.06
C ASP A 28 -9.83 1.63 -18.26
N ASN A 29 -8.71 1.98 -17.61
CA ASN A 29 -7.93 1.07 -16.79
C ASN A 29 -8.42 1.07 -15.33
N CYS A 30 -8.06 0.02 -14.60
CA CYS A 30 -8.31 -0.02 -13.16
C CYS A 30 -7.58 1.12 -12.43
N LYS A 31 -8.22 1.65 -11.39
CA LYS A 31 -7.66 2.74 -10.57
C LYS A 31 -6.80 2.22 -9.42
N ALA A 32 -7.16 1.04 -8.91
CA ALA A 32 -6.52 0.42 -7.78
C ALA A 32 -6.87 -1.06 -7.70
N PHE A 33 -6.07 -1.80 -6.94
CA PHE A 33 -6.33 -3.17 -6.51
C PHE A 33 -6.55 -3.21 -5.00
N LEU A 34 -7.51 -4.02 -4.56
CA LEU A 34 -7.65 -4.39 -3.16
C LEU A 34 -6.95 -5.73 -2.96
N ILE A 35 -5.95 -5.75 -2.09
CA ILE A 35 -5.10 -6.87 -1.78
C ILE A 35 -5.46 -7.34 -0.37
N PRO A 36 -5.87 -8.60 -0.18
CA PRO A 36 -6.13 -9.11 1.16
C PRO A 36 -4.89 -8.98 2.04
N ALA A 37 -5.00 -8.36 3.21
CA ALA A 37 -3.80 -8.18 4.06
C ALA A 37 -3.21 -9.53 4.50
N VAL A 38 -4.05 -10.55 4.61
CA VAL A 38 -3.64 -11.93 4.89
C VAL A 38 -2.68 -12.49 3.83
N ASP A 39 -2.88 -12.15 2.56
CA ASP A 39 -2.03 -12.63 1.47
C ASP A 39 -0.68 -11.92 1.49
N LEU A 40 -0.67 -10.60 1.72
CA LEU A 40 0.59 -9.85 1.87
C LEU A 40 1.40 -10.34 3.07
N ILE A 41 0.74 -10.70 4.17
CA ILE A 41 1.39 -11.30 5.34
C ILE A 41 2.03 -12.65 4.99
N GLU A 42 1.36 -13.49 4.20
CA GLU A 42 1.91 -14.78 3.77
C GLU A 42 3.10 -14.60 2.83
N VAL A 43 3.07 -13.64 1.91
CA VAL A 43 4.25 -13.31 1.07
C VAL A 43 5.45 -12.96 1.96
N LEU A 44 5.26 -12.11 2.98
CA LEU A 44 6.34 -11.76 3.91
C LEU A 44 6.79 -12.95 4.78
N ASN A 45 5.90 -13.90 5.09
CA ASN A 45 6.24 -15.13 5.79
C ASN A 45 7.04 -16.09 4.88
N GLU A 46 6.64 -16.24 3.63
CA GLU A 46 7.31 -17.05 2.60
C GLU A 46 8.75 -16.56 2.37
N MET A 47 8.95 -15.25 2.35
CA MET A 47 10.28 -14.61 2.28
C MET A 47 11.11 -14.77 3.56
N GLY A 48 10.56 -15.33 4.64
CA GLY A 48 11.22 -15.49 5.94
C GLY A 48 11.40 -14.18 6.73
N ILE A 49 10.79 -13.08 6.29
CA ILE A 49 10.78 -11.80 6.99
C ILE A 49 9.95 -11.93 8.28
N LEU A 50 8.77 -12.54 8.16
CA LEU A 50 7.97 -12.96 9.29
C LEU A 50 8.26 -14.42 9.63
N LYS A 51 8.13 -14.76 10.91
CA LYS A 51 8.09 -16.16 11.38
C LYS A 51 6.63 -16.60 11.46
N ASP A 52 6.36 -17.90 11.30
CA ASP A 52 5.00 -18.47 11.32
C ASP A 52 4.12 -17.97 12.47
N LYS A 53 4.65 -17.90 13.69
CA LYS A 53 3.91 -17.41 14.86
C LYS A 53 3.52 -15.94 14.75
N ALA A 54 4.40 -15.11 14.16
CA ALA A 54 4.15 -13.70 13.93
C ALA A 54 3.15 -13.51 12.78
N ALA A 55 3.31 -14.24 11.67
CA ALA A 55 2.38 -14.24 10.55
C ALA A 55 0.97 -14.65 10.99
N ALA A 56 0.83 -15.77 11.70
CA ALA A 56 -0.46 -16.24 12.23
C ALA A 56 -1.13 -15.24 13.17
N LYS A 57 -0.35 -14.49 13.97
CA LYS A 57 -0.88 -13.43 14.83
C LYS A 57 -1.34 -12.22 14.01
N ALA A 58 -0.56 -11.83 13.00
CA ALA A 58 -0.90 -10.73 12.10
C ALA A 58 -2.15 -11.04 11.28
N GLN A 59 -2.28 -12.24 10.71
CA GLN A 59 -3.46 -12.69 9.98
C GLN A 59 -4.71 -12.64 10.85
N LYS A 60 -4.67 -13.20 12.07
CA LYS A 60 -5.80 -13.13 13.01
C LYS A 60 -6.23 -11.69 13.29
N ARG A 61 -5.27 -10.77 13.39
CA ARG A 61 -5.57 -9.33 13.56
C ARG A 61 -6.21 -8.75 12.31
N ALA A 62 -5.67 -9.03 11.13
CA ALA A 62 -6.18 -8.57 9.85
C ALA A 62 -7.62 -9.04 9.63
N SER A 63 -7.88 -10.35 9.74
CA SER A 63 -9.22 -10.91 9.56
C SER A 63 -10.22 -10.39 10.61
N LYS A 64 -9.81 -10.32 11.89
CA LYS A 64 -10.70 -9.83 12.96
C LYS A 64 -11.15 -8.39 12.73
N ASN A 65 -10.23 -7.55 12.25
CA ASN A 65 -10.47 -6.12 12.07
C ASN A 65 -10.83 -5.76 10.63
N LYS A 66 -11.01 -6.76 9.75
CA LYS A 66 -11.32 -6.59 8.32
C LYS A 66 -10.35 -5.63 7.63
N LEU A 67 -9.06 -5.88 7.83
CA LEU A 67 -7.98 -5.06 7.29
C LEU A 67 -7.47 -5.65 5.99
N ASP A 68 -7.33 -4.78 4.99
CA ASP A 68 -6.78 -5.10 3.68
C ASP A 68 -5.80 -4.01 3.23
N VAL A 69 -5.18 -4.17 2.09
CA VAL A 69 -4.25 -3.21 1.49
C VAL A 69 -4.82 -2.73 0.18
N ARG A 70 -4.77 -1.42 -0.11
CA ARG A 70 -5.13 -0.89 -1.42
C ARG A 70 -3.90 -0.35 -2.12
N ALA A 71 -3.69 -0.80 -3.34
CA ALA A 71 -2.63 -0.32 -4.23
C ALA A 71 -3.24 0.50 -5.36
N TYR A 72 -3.01 1.81 -5.36
CA TYR A 72 -3.44 2.74 -6.39
C TYR A 72 -2.42 2.83 -7.52
N MET A 73 -2.92 2.89 -8.75
CA MET A 73 -2.12 3.28 -9.90
C MET A 73 -1.98 4.80 -9.94
N ALA A 74 -0.78 5.28 -10.21
CA ALA A 74 -0.43 6.68 -10.18
C ALA A 74 0.55 7.02 -11.32
N ILE A 75 0.61 8.29 -11.72
CA ILE A 75 1.64 8.81 -12.63
C ILE A 75 2.24 10.04 -11.98
N GLY A 76 3.55 10.02 -11.72
CA GLY A 76 4.19 11.06 -10.92
C GLY A 76 5.70 11.08 -11.03
N SER A 77 6.29 12.12 -10.44
CA SER A 77 7.73 12.37 -10.44
C SER A 77 8.17 12.78 -9.04
N GLU A 78 9.24 12.18 -8.56
CA GLU A 78 9.95 12.64 -7.37
C GLU A 78 10.88 13.79 -7.73
N ASP A 79 10.75 14.91 -7.00
CA ASP A 79 11.69 16.03 -7.00
C ASP A 79 12.18 16.51 -8.39
N GLY A 80 11.27 16.57 -9.36
CA GLY A 80 11.56 17.04 -10.72
C GLY A 80 12.29 16.01 -11.60
N GLY A 81 12.32 14.75 -11.18
CA GLY A 81 12.76 13.61 -11.98
C GLY A 81 11.80 13.27 -13.14
N PRO A 82 12.02 12.13 -13.83
CA PRO A 82 11.14 11.68 -14.89
C PRO A 82 9.72 11.40 -14.36
N VAL A 83 8.71 11.66 -15.19
CA VAL A 83 7.33 11.25 -14.94
C VAL A 83 7.22 9.76 -15.26
N GLU A 84 6.84 8.96 -14.27
CA GLU A 84 6.80 7.50 -14.37
C GLU A 84 5.48 6.97 -13.82
N GLU A 85 5.14 5.73 -14.21
CA GLU A 85 4.05 4.99 -13.58
C GLU A 85 4.46 4.58 -12.16
N ARG A 86 3.56 4.81 -11.21
CA ARG A 86 3.79 4.62 -9.77
C ARG A 86 2.72 3.76 -9.13
N LEU A 87 3.08 3.09 -8.03
CA LEU A 87 2.18 2.28 -7.22
C LEU A 87 2.15 2.80 -5.79
N LEU A 88 1.02 3.41 -5.40
CA LEU A 88 0.82 3.95 -4.06
C LEU A 88 0.02 2.99 -3.20
N ILE A 89 0.53 2.62 -2.03
CA ILE A 89 -0.07 1.62 -1.16
C ILE A 89 -0.53 2.25 0.15
N VAL A 90 -1.76 1.91 0.56
CA VAL A 90 -2.36 2.28 1.85
C VAL A 90 -2.96 1.06 2.54
N GLY A 91 -3.01 1.09 3.88
CA GLY A 91 -3.86 0.16 4.63
C GLY A 91 -5.33 0.54 4.48
N THR A 92 -6.23 -0.43 4.59
CA THR A 92 -7.68 -0.20 4.57
C THR A 92 -8.38 -0.96 5.69
N GLN A 93 -9.57 -0.50 6.05
CA GLN A 93 -10.48 -1.20 6.94
C GLN A 93 -11.88 -1.21 6.33
N GLU A 94 -12.54 -2.35 6.32
CA GLU A 94 -13.95 -2.42 5.95
C GLU A 94 -14.84 -1.94 7.09
N VAL A 95 -15.59 -0.87 6.83
CA VAL A 95 -16.61 -0.30 7.71
C VAL A 95 -17.93 -0.29 6.95
N ASP A 96 -18.90 -1.04 7.44
CA ASP A 96 -20.25 -1.15 6.86
C ASP A 96 -20.25 -1.49 5.36
N GLY A 97 -19.41 -2.45 4.94
CA GLY A 97 -19.29 -2.87 3.54
C GLY A 97 -18.47 -1.93 2.66
N VAL A 98 -17.88 -0.88 3.21
CA VAL A 98 -17.02 0.07 2.49
C VAL A 98 -15.58 -0.04 2.98
N TYR A 99 -14.66 -0.33 2.06
CA TYR A 99 -13.22 -0.33 2.34
C TYR A 99 -12.70 1.10 2.40
N ARG A 100 -12.39 1.56 3.60
CA ARG A 100 -11.91 2.91 3.89
C ARG A 100 -10.40 2.93 4.03
N ASP A 101 -9.76 3.96 3.49
CA ASP A 101 -8.30 4.08 3.56
C ASP A 101 -7.89 4.54 4.97
N VAL A 102 -6.87 3.88 5.51
CA VAL A 102 -6.26 4.20 6.80
C VAL A 102 -4.98 4.97 6.52
N ILE A 103 -5.05 6.29 6.67
CA ILE A 103 -3.93 7.21 6.42
C ILE A 103 -3.60 7.88 7.74
N ASN A 104 -2.32 7.88 8.12
CA ASN A 104 -1.83 8.44 9.39
C ASN A 104 -2.60 7.96 10.64
N GLY A 105 -3.16 6.73 10.59
CA GLY A 105 -3.92 6.13 11.69
C GLY A 105 -5.39 6.60 11.77
N GLU A 106 -5.89 7.25 10.72
CA GLU A 106 -7.24 7.81 10.64
C GLU A 106 -8.04 7.24 9.47
N ILE A 107 -9.35 7.18 9.65
CA ILE A 107 -10.34 6.98 8.59
C ILE A 107 -11.24 8.20 8.57
N ASP A 108 -11.35 8.86 7.42
CA ASP A 108 -12.19 10.06 7.23
C ASP A 108 -11.94 11.14 8.32
N GLY A 109 -10.68 11.32 8.72
CA GLY A 109 -10.27 12.28 9.76
C GLY A 109 -10.57 11.85 11.20
N LYS A 110 -10.93 10.58 11.43
CA LYS A 110 -11.17 10.01 12.77
C LYS A 110 -10.17 8.92 13.08
N SER A 111 -9.51 9.01 14.24
CA SER A 111 -8.59 7.97 14.70
C SER A 111 -9.31 6.63 14.88
N VAL A 112 -8.71 5.55 14.38
CA VAL A 112 -9.30 4.20 14.39
C VAL A 112 -8.59 3.19 15.30
N GLY A 113 -7.61 3.65 16.10
CA GLY A 113 -6.93 2.78 17.08
C GLY A 113 -6.17 1.59 16.46
N LEU A 114 -5.89 1.65 15.16
CA LEU A 114 -5.17 0.62 14.42
C LEU A 114 -3.66 0.87 14.49
N GLY A 115 -3.02 0.45 15.58
CA GLY A 115 -1.57 0.63 15.76
C GLY A 115 -1.17 2.04 16.21
N ASP A 116 0.13 2.29 16.28
CA ASP A 116 0.69 3.61 16.61
C ASP A 116 0.53 4.51 15.38
N SER A 117 -0.11 5.68 15.53
CA SER A 117 -0.43 6.59 14.40
C SER A 117 0.81 7.04 13.64
N SER A 118 2.00 6.93 14.26
CA SER A 118 3.30 7.22 13.68
C SER A 118 3.73 6.28 12.54
N ASN A 119 2.99 5.20 12.26
CA ASN A 119 3.41 4.14 11.32
C ASN A 119 2.42 3.91 10.16
N SER A 120 1.51 4.86 9.91
CA SER A 120 0.54 4.83 8.83
C SER A 120 0.79 6.02 7.90
N GLY A 121 0.49 5.85 6.62
CA GLY A 121 0.79 6.83 5.56
C GLY A 121 0.47 6.27 4.18
N ILE A 122 0.86 7.01 3.14
CA ILE A 122 0.79 6.60 1.74
C ILE A 122 2.21 6.22 1.32
N TYR A 123 2.40 4.99 0.86
CA TYR A 123 3.71 4.45 0.55
C TYR A 123 3.90 4.27 -0.94
N ASP A 124 4.96 4.84 -1.50
CA ASP A 124 5.35 4.58 -2.89
C ASP A 124 6.19 3.29 -2.95
N PHE A 125 5.72 2.30 -3.70
CA PHE A 125 6.39 1.01 -3.88
C PHE A 125 7.10 0.89 -5.23
N THR A 126 7.14 1.96 -6.02
CA THR A 126 7.83 1.98 -7.30
C THR A 126 9.22 2.60 -7.17
N LEU A 127 10.22 1.74 -7.12
CA LEU A 127 11.41 1.97 -7.93
C LEU A 127 11.11 1.35 -9.31
N PRO A 128 11.64 1.90 -10.43
CA PRO A 128 11.50 1.25 -11.74
C PRO A 128 11.86 -0.22 -11.59
N CYS A 129 11.07 -1.10 -12.23
CA CYS A 129 11.31 -2.54 -12.21
C CYS A 129 12.81 -2.77 -12.47
N PRO A 130 13.56 -3.43 -11.56
CA PRO A 130 14.98 -3.62 -11.79
C PRO A 130 15.14 -4.26 -13.17
N ASN A 131 16.03 -3.73 -14.00
CA ASN A 131 16.23 -4.14 -15.40
C ASN A 131 16.48 -5.66 -15.60
N THR A 132 16.60 -6.40 -14.51
CA THR A 132 16.67 -7.85 -14.40
C THR A 132 15.44 -8.39 -13.66
N CYS A 133 14.46 -8.89 -14.41
CA CYS A 133 13.38 -9.72 -13.89
C CYS A 133 13.89 -11.15 -13.58
N ASP A 134 13.21 -11.86 -12.69
CA ASP A 134 13.48 -13.28 -12.43
C ASP A 134 13.00 -14.15 -13.61
N ASN A 135 13.89 -14.40 -14.58
CA ASN A 135 13.56 -15.16 -15.80
C ASN A 135 13.09 -16.60 -15.53
N ASP A 136 13.32 -17.16 -14.33
CA ASP A 136 12.89 -18.50 -13.96
C ASP A 136 11.50 -18.51 -13.28
N SER A 137 10.94 -17.34 -12.97
CA SER A 137 9.58 -17.21 -12.46
C SER A 137 8.56 -17.62 -13.52
N LYS A 138 7.61 -18.49 -13.15
CA LYS A 138 6.49 -18.91 -14.03
C LYS A 138 5.50 -17.77 -14.34
N LEU A 139 5.70 -16.61 -13.72
CA LEU A 139 4.86 -15.42 -13.87
C LEU A 139 5.47 -14.41 -14.86
N ASN A 140 6.71 -14.63 -15.31
CA ASN A 140 7.39 -13.85 -16.33
C ASN A 140 7.30 -14.48 -17.72
#